data_AF-A0A0N8IN36-F1
#
_entry.id   AF-A0A0N8IN36-F1
#
_cell.length_a   1.000
_cell.length_b   1.000
_cell.length_c   1.000
_cell.angle_alpha   90.00
_cell.angle_beta   90.00
_cell.angle_gamma   90.00
#
_symmetry.space_group_name_H-M   'P 1'
#
loop_
_entity.id
_entity.type
_entity.pdbx_description
1 polymer ?
#
loop_
_entity_poly.entity_id
_entity_poly.type
_entity_poly.pdbx_seq_one_letter_code
_entity_poly.pdbx_strand_id
1 'polypeptide(L)'
;MQGALNGIRFEREHKVPFLGTCGGFQHMIIEFARNVLEFSEADPAEENPTSSLLLVAPLTCSVSEKTHTFTLTQGSKFADMYDNF
;
A
#
# COMPACT_ATOMS: atom_id res chain seq x y z
N MET A 1 -3.81 -12.88 -1.99
CA MET A 1 -2.67 -11.93 -1.93
C MET A 1 -1.25 -12.52 -2.06
N GLN A 2 -0.93 -13.76 -1.64
CA GLN A 2 0.49 -14.22 -1.49
C GLN A 2 1.42 -13.99 -2.70
N GLY A 3 0.96 -14.22 -3.93
CA GLY A 3 1.78 -13.99 -5.13
C GLY A 3 2.19 -12.51 -5.30
N ALA A 4 1.29 -11.58 -4.99
CA ALA A 4 1.58 -10.15 -5.02
C ALA A 4 2.61 -9.76 -3.96
N LEU A 5 2.48 -10.28 -2.73
CA LEU A 5 3.45 -10.01 -1.67
C LEU A 5 4.85 -10.53 -2.02
N ASN A 6 4.94 -11.71 -2.64
CA ASN A 6 6.22 -12.26 -3.09
C ASN A 6 6.88 -11.37 -4.15
N GLY A 7 6.10 -10.85 -5.11
CA GLY A 7 6.58 -9.91 -6.12
C GLY A 7 7.09 -8.61 -5.52
N ILE A 8 6.27 -7.98 -4.66
CA ILE A 8 6.61 -6.73 -3.97
C ILE A 8 7.87 -6.90 -3.12
N ARG A 9 7.96 -8.01 -2.38
CA ARG A 9 9.14 -8.34 -1.58
C ARG A 9 10.38 -8.46 -2.46
N PHE A 10 10.28 -9.17 -3.58
CA PHE A 10 11.38 -9.29 -4.52
C PHE A 10 11.83 -7.91 -5.01
N GLU A 11 10.91 -7.07 -5.45
CA GLU A 11 11.22 -5.73 -5.96
C GLU A 11 11.87 -4.85 -4.88
N ARG A 12 11.35 -4.88 -3.64
CA ARG A 12 11.90 -4.14 -2.50
C ARG A 12 13.32 -4.59 -2.15
N GLU A 13 13.55 -5.90 -2.05
CA GLU A 13 14.85 -6.48 -1.68
C GLU A 13 15.91 -6.30 -2.78
N HIS A 14 15.49 -6.27 -4.05
CA HIS A 14 16.38 -6.14 -5.21
C HIS A 14 16.47 -4.71 -5.75
N LYS A 15 15.83 -3.75 -5.10
CA LYS A 15 15.80 -2.33 -5.50
C LYS A 15 15.28 -2.11 -6.92
N VAL A 16 14.31 -2.93 -7.34
CA VAL A 16 13.62 -2.76 -8.62
C VAL A 16 12.56 -1.66 -8.45
N PRO A 17 12.49 -0.65 -9.34
CA PRO A 17 11.44 0.35 -9.29
C PRO A 17 10.06 -0.29 -9.35
N PHE A 18 9.17 0.11 -8.46
CA PHE A 18 7.83 -0.46 -8.34
C PHE A 18 6.77 0.62 -8.11
N LEU A 19 5.57 0.41 -8.65
CA LEU A 19 4.40 1.26 -8.47
C LEU A 19 3.18 0.39 -8.15
N GLY A 20 2.64 0.52 -6.94
CA GLY A 20 1.35 -0.07 -6.56
C GLY A 20 0.22 0.95 -6.68
N THR A 21 -0.86 0.60 -7.37
CA THR A 21 -2.09 1.41 -7.46
C THR A 21 -3.26 0.66 -6.84
N CYS A 22 -4.18 1.37 -6.17
CA CYS A 22 -5.36 0.78 -5.51
C CYS A 22 -5.00 -0.46 -4.66
N GLY A 23 -5.50 -1.65 -4.99
CA GLY A 23 -5.16 -2.90 -4.31
C GLY A 23 -3.65 -3.23 -4.34
N GLY A 24 -2.92 -2.81 -5.37
CA GLY A 24 -1.46 -2.91 -5.40
C GLY A 24 -0.80 -2.09 -4.30
N PHE A 25 -1.28 -0.88 -4.03
CA PHE A 25 -0.80 -0.05 -2.92
C PHE A 25 -1.14 -0.68 -1.56
N GLN A 26 -2.33 -1.25 -1.42
CA GLN A 26 -2.72 -1.99 -0.21
C GLN A 26 -1.76 -3.16 0.05
N HIS A 27 -1.46 -3.97 -0.97
CA HIS A 27 -0.51 -5.07 -0.84
C HIS A 27 0.91 -4.60 -0.48
N MET A 28 1.34 -3.40 -0.93
CA MET A 28 2.63 -2.82 -0.49
C MET A 28 2.67 -2.57 1.00
N ILE A 29 1.61 -1.98 1.55
CA ILE A 29 1.50 -1.70 2.99
C ILE A 29 1.59 -3.02 3.77
N ILE A 30 0.89 -4.06 3.31
CA ILE A 30 0.89 -5.37 3.97
C ILE A 30 2.27 -6.06 3.86
N GLU A 31 2.92 -6.03 2.70
CA GLU A 31 4.27 -6.60 2.54
C GLU A 31 5.26 -5.92 3.48
N PHE A 32 5.25 -4.59 3.52
CA PHE A 32 6.15 -3.81 4.38
C PHE A 32 5.88 -4.07 5.85
N ALA A 33 4.60 -4.08 6.26
CA ALA A 33 4.23 -4.38 7.65
C ALA A 33 4.72 -5.76 8.09
N ARG A 34 4.48 -6.79 7.28
CA ARG A 34 4.87 -8.17 7.63
C ARG A 34 6.37 -8.41 7.63
N ASN A 35 7.08 -7.88 6.63
CA ASN A 35 8.47 -8.26 6.35
C ASN A 35 9.51 -7.24 6.82
N VAL A 36 9.11 -5.99 7.09
CA VAL A 36 10.01 -4.93 7.56
C VAL A 36 9.69 -4.51 9.00
N LEU A 37 8.41 -4.40 9.35
CA LEU A 37 7.98 -4.04 10.71
C LEU A 37 7.69 -5.26 11.60
N GLU A 38 7.79 -6.47 11.05
CA GLU A 38 7.54 -7.75 11.75
C GLU A 38 6.11 -7.91 12.28
N PHE A 39 5.14 -7.21 11.67
CA PHE A 39 3.72 -7.35 11.98
C PHE A 39 3.13 -8.51 11.19
N SER A 40 3.43 -9.75 11.59
CA SER A 40 3.01 -10.98 10.90
C SER A 40 1.49 -11.05 10.66
N GLU A 41 0.72 -10.53 11.60
CA GLU A 41 -0.73 -10.57 11.58
C GLU A 41 -1.36 -9.51 10.67
N ALA A 42 -0.61 -8.53 10.16
CA ALA A 42 -1.16 -7.46 9.34
C ALA A 42 -1.89 -8.02 8.11
N ASP A 43 -3.17 -7.71 7.94
CA ASP A 43 -3.97 -8.15 6.79
C ASP A 43 -4.97 -7.06 6.37
N PRO A 44 -5.45 -7.10 5.10
CA PRO A 44 -6.64 -6.38 4.72
C PRO A 44 -7.88 -7.13 5.21
N ALA A 45 -8.88 -6.39 5.69
CA ALA A 45 -10.15 -6.95 6.14
C ALA A 45 -10.92 -7.68 5.02
N GLU A 46 -10.66 -7.33 3.75
CA GLU A 46 -11.23 -8.00 2.58
C GLU A 46 -10.72 -9.44 2.43
N GLU A 47 -9.46 -9.73 2.79
CA GLU A 47 -8.87 -11.07 2.65
C GLU A 47 -8.90 -11.88 3.95
N ASN A 48 -8.67 -11.24 5.11
CA ASN A 48 -8.69 -11.90 6.41
C ASN A 48 -9.39 -11.02 7.47
N PRO A 49 -10.74 -11.05 7.53
CA PRO A 49 -11.51 -10.22 8.46
C PRO A 49 -11.30 -10.59 9.94
N THR A 50 -10.69 -11.74 10.23
CA THR A 50 -10.42 -12.22 11.59
C THR A 50 -8.99 -11.96 12.06
N SER A 51 -8.16 -11.32 11.23
CA SER A 51 -6.81 -10.94 11.64
C SER A 51 -6.85 -10.05 12.88
N SER A 52 -5.87 -10.23 13.76
CA SER A 52 -5.70 -9.39 14.95
C SER A 52 -5.19 -7.98 14.62
N LEU A 53 -4.75 -7.74 13.37
CA LEU A 53 -4.26 -6.45 12.91
C LEU A 53 -4.76 -6.14 11.48
N LEU A 54 -5.88 -5.43 11.39
CA LEU A 54 -6.47 -4.97 10.13
C LEU A 54 -5.85 -3.62 9.71
N LEU A 55 -4.86 -3.63 8.81
CA LEU A 55 -4.24 -2.39 8.31
C LEU A 55 -5.02 -1.73 7.18
N VAL A 56 -5.83 -2.50 6.46
CA VAL A 56 -6.71 -1.99 5.40
C VAL A 56 -8.13 -2.40 5.72
N ALA A 57 -8.98 -1.43 6.03
CA ALA A 57 -10.36 -1.64 6.46
C ALA A 57 -11.35 -1.03 5.45
N PRO A 58 -12.60 -1.52 5.41
CA PRO A 58 -13.64 -0.95 4.56
C PRO A 58 -13.91 0.51 4.92
N LEU A 59 -14.17 1.32 3.90
CA LEU A 59 -14.60 2.70 4.11
C LEU A 59 -16.04 2.72 4.61
N THR A 60 -16.35 3.68 5.48
CA THR A 60 -17.72 3.89 5.98
C THR A 60 -18.68 4.45 4.92
N CYS A 61 -18.14 5.03 3.84
CA CYS A 61 -18.91 5.57 2.73
C CYS A 61 -18.20 5.34 1.38
N SER A 62 -18.96 5.30 0.28
CA SER A 62 -18.39 5.10 -1.06
C SER A 62 -17.64 6.33 -1.56
N VAL A 63 -16.47 6.09 -2.15
CA VAL A 63 -15.62 7.09 -2.79
C VAL A 63 -15.54 6.87 -4.31
N SER A 64 -16.35 5.95 -4.85
CA SER A 64 -16.36 5.67 -6.30
C SER A 64 -16.72 6.94 -7.08
N GLU A 65 -15.97 7.19 -8.16
CA GLU A 65 -16.19 8.29 -9.10
C GLU A 65 -16.02 9.71 -8.51
N LYS A 66 -15.28 9.85 -7.41
CA LYS A 66 -14.96 11.14 -6.82
C LYS A 66 -13.54 11.59 -7.16
N THR A 67 -13.40 12.83 -7.59
CA THR A 67 -12.10 13.51 -7.70
C THR A 67 -11.76 14.15 -6.36
N HIS A 68 -10.54 13.91 -5.89
CA HIS A 68 -10.02 14.48 -4.66
C HIS A 68 -8.74 15.26 -4.93
N THR A 69 -8.58 16.38 -4.22
CA THR A 69 -7.34 17.13 -4.18
C THR A 69 -6.49 16.61 -3.04
N PHE A 70 -5.24 16.25 -3.34
CA PHE A 70 -4.27 15.80 -2.36
C PHE A 70 -3.21 16.87 -2.15
N THR A 71 -2.77 17.06 -0.92
CA THR A 71 -1.56 17.84 -0.61
C THR A 71 -0.39 16.88 -0.56
N LEU A 72 0.62 17.11 -1.39
CA LEU A 72 1.82 16.27 -1.41
C LEU A 72 2.78 16.70 -0.30
N THR A 73 3.37 15.72 0.39
CA THR A 73 4.38 16.00 1.40
C THR A 73 5.65 16.52 0.74
N GLN A 74 6.05 17.74 1.07
CA GLN A 74 7.27 18.36 0.54
C GLN A 74 8.50 17.48 0.84
N GLY A 75 9.38 17.31 -0.15
CA GLY A 75 10.57 16.45 -0.06
C GLY A 75 10.28 14.95 -0.15
N SER A 76 9.03 14.54 -0.38
CA SER A 76 8.74 13.18 -0.81
C SER A 76 9.10 12.97 -2.27
N LYS A 77 9.54 11.76 -2.64
CA LYS A 77 9.80 11.41 -4.05
C LYS A 77 8.60 11.69 -4.96
N PHE A 78 7.39 11.57 -4.42
CA PHE A 78 6.17 11.81 -5.19
C PHE A 78 5.94 13.31 -5.44
N ALA A 79 6.21 14.19 -4.47
CA ALA A 79 6.19 15.63 -4.70
C ALA A 79 7.21 16.04 -5.78
N ASP A 80 8.44 15.53 -5.69
CA ASP A 80 9.50 15.81 -6.69
C ASP A 80 9.11 15.36 -8.11
N MET A 81 8.31 14.30 -8.26
CA MET A 81 7.85 13.83 -9.57
C MET A 81 6.79 14.75 -10.20
N TYR A 82 5.99 15.45 -9.39
CA TYR A 82 4.90 16.33 -9.85
C TYR A 82 5.29 17.80 -9.93
N ASP A 83 6.25 18.26 -9.10
CA ASP A 83 6.74 19.64 -9.10
C ASP A 83 7.68 19.95 -10.29
N ASN A 84 8.10 18.93 -11.05
CA ASN A 84 8.98 19.05 -12.23
C ASN A 84 8.22 19.18 -13.57
N PHE A 85 6.95 19.61 -13.55
CA PHE A 85 6.14 19.91 -14.74
C PHE A 85 5.69 21.37 -14.79
#